data_AF-A0A5J4VKY6-F1
#
_entry.id   AF-A0A5J4VKY6-F1
#
_cell.length_a   1.000
_cell.length_b   1.000
_cell.length_c   1.000
_cell.angle_alpha   90.00
_cell.angle_beta   90.00
_cell.angle_gamma   90.00
#
_symmetry.space_group_name_H-M   'P 1'
#
loop_
_entity.id
_entity.type
_entity.pdbx_description
1 polymer ?
#
loop_
_entity_poly.entity_id
_entity_poly.type
_entity_poly.pdbx_seq_one_letter_code
_entity_poly.pdbx_strand_id
1 'polypeptide(L)'
;MEGTRTKQNGNTAQLIELVFSELRIDGIECELVTIGNAHHVTSCNLCFLCAQTRQCVRATPGDPIKECFSKMCEADGIILGSPTHCSNVGGAVVAVRRGGASSVFDMLNKFFTNQQMVIASSCYWNNGIGLKPGDINSDEEGIKIMKALGKNMAYLLKKLNDPRTSDIKPPEFEIDQKDQKERVLE
;
A
#
# COMPACT_ATOMS: atom_id res chain seq x y z
N MET A 1 -15.85 5.83 -22.95
CA MET A 1 -16.16 5.82 -21.50
C MET A 1 -14.87 6.11 -20.76
N GLU A 2 -14.84 7.11 -19.88
CA GLU A 2 -13.66 7.32 -19.03
C GLU A 2 -13.67 6.29 -17.89
N GLY A 3 -12.67 5.41 -17.87
CA GLY A 3 -12.42 4.51 -16.75
C GLY A 3 -11.95 5.25 -15.50
N THR A 4 -11.99 4.58 -14.36
CA THR A 4 -11.63 5.11 -13.04
C THR A 4 -10.14 5.39 -12.89
N ARG A 5 -9.63 6.45 -13.51
CA ARG A 5 -8.35 7.06 -13.11
C ARG A 5 -8.47 7.56 -11.67
N THR A 6 -7.46 7.29 -10.85
CA THR A 6 -7.34 7.80 -9.47
C THR A 6 -7.10 9.31 -9.50
N LYS A 7 -8.19 10.08 -9.51
CA LYS A 7 -8.16 11.55 -9.47
C LYS A 7 -7.63 12.03 -8.11
N GLN A 8 -6.89 13.14 -8.11
CA GLN A 8 -6.67 13.91 -6.90
C GLN A 8 -8.03 14.21 -6.23
N ASN A 9 -8.09 14.04 -4.91
CA ASN A 9 -9.30 14.19 -4.09
C ASN A 9 -10.46 13.19 -4.41
N GLY A 10 -10.17 12.05 -5.06
CA GLY A 10 -11.14 10.95 -5.23
C GLY A 10 -11.41 10.15 -3.95
N ASN A 11 -12.46 9.31 -3.94
CA ASN A 11 -12.92 8.59 -2.73
C ASN A 11 -11.82 7.74 -2.05
N THR A 12 -10.95 7.07 -2.80
CA THR A 12 -9.83 6.31 -2.22
C THR A 12 -8.83 7.21 -1.50
N ALA A 13 -8.56 8.42 -2.01
CA ALA A 13 -7.71 9.41 -1.34
C ALA A 13 -8.37 9.93 -0.06
N GLN A 14 -9.69 10.18 -0.09
CA GLN A 14 -10.45 10.59 1.10
C GLN A 14 -10.47 9.49 2.19
N LEU A 15 -10.59 8.22 1.81
CA LEU A 15 -10.43 7.09 2.75
C LEU A 15 -9.02 7.05 3.37
N ILE A 16 -7.96 7.25 2.57
CA ILE A 16 -6.58 7.25 3.08
C ILE A 16 -6.35 8.43 4.03
N GLU A 17 -6.85 9.64 3.71
CA GLU A 17 -6.75 10.80 4.62
C GLU A 17 -7.54 10.60 5.92
N LEU A 18 -8.64 9.83 5.92
CA LEU A 18 -9.30 9.42 7.17
C LEU A 18 -8.38 8.52 8.02
N VAL A 19 -7.66 7.58 7.43
CA VAL A 19 -6.67 6.75 8.16
C VAL A 19 -5.50 7.60 8.65
N PHE A 20 -4.96 8.49 7.81
CA PHE A 20 -3.91 9.44 8.17
C PHE A 20 -4.34 10.39 9.30
N SER A 21 -5.63 10.75 9.40
CA SER A 21 -6.12 11.61 10.50
C SER A 21 -5.93 10.97 11.88
N GLU A 22 -6.13 9.65 12.00
CA GLU A 22 -5.92 8.92 13.25
C GLU A 22 -4.42 8.65 13.50
N LEU A 23 -3.63 8.38 12.44
CA LEU A 23 -2.16 8.21 12.55
C LEU A 23 -1.46 9.50 13.01
N ARG A 24 -1.87 10.67 12.47
CA ARG A 24 -1.33 11.99 12.84
C ARG A 24 -1.70 12.41 14.27
N ILE A 25 -2.86 11.99 14.79
CA ILE A 25 -3.21 12.14 16.23
C ILE A 25 -2.20 11.39 17.11
N ASP A 26 -1.71 10.25 16.64
CA ASP A 26 -0.73 9.41 17.31
C ASP A 26 0.75 9.82 17.06
N GLY A 27 0.97 10.97 16.40
CA GLY A 27 2.30 11.55 16.15
C GLY A 27 3.04 10.98 14.93
N ILE A 28 2.36 10.21 14.08
CA ILE A 28 2.97 9.56 12.91
C ILE A 28 2.84 10.48 11.68
N GLU A 29 3.96 10.77 11.02
CA GLU A 29 3.97 11.54 9.76
C GLU A 29 3.36 10.72 8.61
N CYS A 30 2.65 11.37 7.69
CA CYS A 30 1.85 10.69 6.65
C CYS A 30 1.79 11.50 5.34
N GLU A 31 2.39 10.99 4.26
CA GLU A 31 2.39 11.56 2.90
C GLU A 31 1.47 10.78 1.95
N LEU A 32 0.71 11.47 1.08
CA LEU A 32 -0.15 10.85 0.05
C LEU A 32 0.46 10.95 -1.35
N VAL A 33 1.05 9.87 -1.85
CA VAL A 33 1.55 9.77 -3.24
C VAL A 33 0.43 9.30 -4.19
N THR A 34 0.16 10.05 -5.26
CA THR A 34 -0.92 9.74 -6.23
C THR A 34 -0.36 9.43 -7.63
N ILE A 35 -0.30 8.13 -7.97
CA ILE A 35 0.24 7.62 -9.25
C ILE A 35 -0.73 7.84 -10.44
N GLY A 36 -2.03 8.05 -10.18
CA GLY A 36 -3.12 8.01 -11.19
C GLY A 36 -3.07 9.02 -12.35
N ASN A 37 -2.14 9.99 -12.30
CA ASN A 37 -1.90 10.97 -13.37
C ASN A 37 -0.69 10.62 -14.26
N ALA A 38 0.08 9.57 -13.96
CA ALA A 38 1.26 9.19 -14.72
C ALA A 38 0.91 8.74 -16.15
N HIS A 39 1.65 9.25 -17.14
CA HIS A 39 1.49 8.87 -18.55
C HIS A 39 2.07 7.49 -18.86
N HIS A 40 3.05 7.04 -18.08
CA HIS A 40 3.67 5.73 -18.16
C HIS A 40 4.05 5.24 -16.76
N VAL A 41 4.04 3.93 -16.55
CA VAL A 41 4.49 3.23 -15.35
C VAL A 41 5.15 1.93 -15.83
N THR A 42 6.44 1.73 -15.55
CA THR A 42 7.15 0.53 -16.00
C THR A 42 6.65 -0.70 -15.25
N SER A 43 6.25 -1.75 -15.98
CA SER A 43 5.86 -3.01 -15.36
C SER A 43 7.04 -3.69 -14.66
N CYS A 44 6.78 -4.34 -13.53
CA CYS A 44 7.74 -5.27 -12.93
C CYS A 44 7.83 -6.55 -13.78
N ASN A 45 9.05 -7.07 -13.97
CA ASN A 45 9.32 -8.33 -14.68
C ASN A 45 9.97 -9.40 -13.79
N LEU A 46 9.90 -9.26 -12.46
CA LEU A 46 10.48 -10.18 -11.47
C LEU A 46 11.98 -10.47 -11.67
N CYS A 47 12.76 -9.45 -12.05
CA CYS A 47 14.23 -9.55 -12.10
C CYS A 47 14.94 -9.48 -10.73
N PHE A 48 14.21 -9.22 -9.63
CA PHE A 48 14.68 -9.13 -8.24
C PHE A 48 15.81 -8.14 -7.90
N LEU A 49 16.45 -7.49 -8.88
CA LEU A 49 17.56 -6.54 -8.69
C LEU A 49 17.25 -5.40 -7.69
N CYS A 50 15.98 -5.00 -7.57
CA CYS A 50 15.53 -3.99 -6.59
C CYS A 50 15.78 -4.38 -5.13
N ALA A 51 15.90 -5.68 -4.79
CA ALA A 51 16.26 -6.14 -3.46
C ALA A 51 17.72 -5.80 -3.10
N GLN A 52 18.61 -5.73 -4.11
CA GLN A 52 20.03 -5.38 -3.94
C GLN A 52 20.26 -3.87 -4.07
N THR A 53 19.67 -3.23 -5.08
CA THR A 53 19.89 -1.80 -5.39
C THR A 53 19.04 -0.83 -4.57
N ARG A 54 17.98 -1.32 -3.89
CA ARG A 54 16.88 -0.53 -3.32
C ARG A 54 16.27 0.49 -4.29
N GLN A 55 16.30 0.22 -5.60
CA GLN A 55 15.64 1.03 -6.63
C GLN A 55 15.18 0.17 -7.81
N CYS A 56 14.09 0.55 -8.47
CA CYS A 56 13.68 -0.09 -9.73
C CYS A 56 14.64 0.29 -10.88
N VAL A 57 15.56 -0.61 -11.22
CA VAL A 57 16.55 -0.41 -12.29
C VAL A 57 15.93 -0.27 -13.68
N ARG A 58 14.71 -0.77 -13.90
CA ARG A 58 14.01 -0.68 -15.21
C ARG A 58 13.26 0.64 -15.43
N ALA A 59 12.90 1.36 -14.35
CA ALA A 59 12.00 2.50 -14.43
C ALA A 59 12.61 3.65 -15.27
N THR A 60 11.89 4.11 -16.29
CA THR A 60 12.37 5.14 -17.22
C THR A 60 12.48 6.53 -16.55
N PRO A 61 13.21 7.49 -17.13
CA PRO A 61 13.08 8.90 -16.71
C PRO A 61 11.61 9.35 -16.79
N GLY A 62 11.12 10.03 -15.76
CA GLY A 62 9.72 10.45 -15.64
C GLY A 62 8.73 9.36 -15.17
N ASP A 63 9.20 8.15 -14.86
CA ASP A 63 8.38 7.09 -14.25
C ASP A 63 8.23 7.32 -12.72
N PRO A 64 7.01 7.43 -12.18
CA PRO A 64 6.79 7.61 -10.74
C PRO A 64 7.34 6.47 -9.88
N ILE A 65 7.58 5.28 -10.43
CA ILE A 65 8.09 4.12 -9.68
C ILE A 65 9.41 4.42 -8.97
N LYS A 66 10.27 5.32 -9.49
CA LYS A 66 11.52 5.69 -8.80
C LYS A 66 11.28 6.51 -7.52
N GLU A 67 10.42 7.53 -7.60
CA GLU A 67 10.04 8.34 -6.44
C GLU A 67 9.27 7.50 -5.41
N CYS A 68 8.30 6.72 -5.89
CA CYS A 68 7.51 5.83 -5.06
C CYS A 68 8.39 4.82 -4.33
N PHE A 69 9.31 4.13 -5.03
CA PHE A 69 10.16 3.12 -4.39
C PHE A 69 11.05 3.72 -3.30
N SER A 70 11.60 4.92 -3.49
CA SER A 70 12.39 5.61 -2.44
C SER A 70 11.55 5.85 -1.19
N LYS A 71 10.39 6.53 -1.33
CA LYS A 71 9.47 6.81 -0.23
C LYS A 71 8.96 5.56 0.48
N MET A 72 8.73 4.46 -0.26
CA MET A 72 8.30 3.18 0.32
C MET A 72 9.42 2.46 1.07
N CYS A 73 10.71 2.71 0.74
CA CYS A 73 11.87 2.25 1.52
C CYS A 73 12.25 3.17 2.68
N GLU A 74 11.71 4.40 2.72
CA GLU A 74 11.94 5.40 3.77
C GLU A 74 10.85 5.35 4.86
N ALA A 75 9.62 4.93 4.53
CA ALA A 75 8.50 4.85 5.46
C ALA A 75 8.49 3.56 6.31
N ASP A 76 7.96 3.62 7.54
CA ASP A 76 7.69 2.46 8.40
C ASP A 76 6.41 1.68 8.03
N GLY A 77 5.48 2.34 7.34
CA GLY A 77 4.12 1.84 7.10
C GLY A 77 3.53 2.33 5.78
N ILE A 78 2.75 1.48 5.12
CA ILE A 78 2.25 1.69 3.75
C ILE A 78 0.74 1.41 3.68
N ILE A 79 -0.01 2.39 3.17
CA ILE A 79 -1.42 2.23 2.80
C ILE A 79 -1.51 2.20 1.28
N LEU A 80 -2.10 1.14 0.71
CA LEU A 80 -2.22 1.00 -0.74
C LEU A 80 -3.62 1.40 -1.24
N GLY A 81 -3.69 2.61 -1.81
CA GLY A 81 -4.74 3.02 -2.73
C GLY A 81 -4.63 2.39 -4.13
N SER A 82 -4.17 1.13 -4.22
CA SER A 82 -3.92 0.33 -5.43
C SER A 82 -2.80 0.84 -6.38
N PRO A 83 -1.73 0.06 -6.62
CA PRO A 83 -0.75 -0.54 -5.68
C PRO A 83 0.72 -0.28 -6.19
N THR A 84 1.87 -0.85 -5.79
CA THR A 84 2.30 -1.91 -4.84
C THR A 84 3.83 -1.78 -4.59
N HIS A 85 4.32 -1.79 -3.34
CA HIS A 85 5.72 -2.13 -2.98
C HIS A 85 5.75 -2.86 -1.60
N CYS A 86 6.91 -3.05 -0.98
CA CYS A 86 7.23 -4.22 -0.14
C CYS A 86 7.46 -3.95 1.37
N SER A 87 7.57 -5.04 2.15
CA SER A 87 8.26 -5.17 3.45
C SER A 87 7.83 -4.36 4.69
N ASN A 88 6.83 -3.47 4.60
CA ASN A 88 6.34 -2.68 5.75
C ASN A 88 5.00 -3.18 6.33
N VAL A 89 4.42 -2.45 7.29
CA VAL A 89 3.00 -2.67 7.69
C VAL A 89 2.09 -2.28 6.52
N GLY A 90 1.21 -3.20 6.09
CA GLY A 90 0.35 -3.04 4.92
C GLY A 90 -1.13 -2.88 5.26
N GLY A 91 -1.78 -1.84 4.73
CA GLY A 91 -3.23 -1.66 4.74
C GLY A 91 -3.82 -1.56 3.33
N ALA A 92 -4.66 -2.50 2.92
CA ALA A 92 -5.46 -2.41 1.69
C ALA A 92 -6.71 -1.57 1.98
N VAL A 93 -7.10 -0.68 1.07
CA VAL A 93 -8.30 0.18 1.21
C VAL A 93 -9.04 0.25 -0.13
N VAL A 94 -10.35 -0.01 -0.14
CA VAL A 94 -11.12 -0.17 -1.38
C VAL A 94 -12.44 0.62 -1.37
N ALA A 95 -12.60 1.57 -2.30
CA ALA A 95 -13.86 2.29 -2.53
C ALA A 95 -14.66 1.69 -3.70
N VAL A 96 -15.96 1.40 -3.52
CA VAL A 96 -16.84 0.83 -4.56
C VAL A 96 -18.28 1.31 -4.47
N ARG A 97 -19.09 1.01 -5.50
CA ARG A 97 -20.57 1.13 -5.47
C ARG A 97 -21.29 -0.22 -5.27
N ARG A 98 -20.60 -1.35 -5.38
CA ARG A 98 -21.17 -2.72 -5.36
C ARG A 98 -20.13 -3.72 -4.85
N GLY A 99 -20.57 -4.90 -4.42
CA GLY A 99 -19.79 -5.94 -3.70
C GLY A 99 -18.55 -6.55 -4.38
N GLY A 100 -18.04 -5.98 -5.48
CA GLY A 100 -16.73 -6.37 -6.04
C GLY A 100 -15.54 -6.03 -5.12
N ALA A 101 -15.74 -5.21 -4.09
CA ALA A 101 -14.66 -4.85 -3.15
C ALA A 101 -14.04 -6.05 -2.45
N SER A 102 -14.81 -7.07 -2.04
CA SER A 102 -14.24 -8.23 -1.34
C SER A 102 -13.23 -8.99 -2.21
N SER A 103 -13.47 -9.11 -3.52
CA SER A 103 -12.52 -9.72 -4.47
C SER A 103 -11.29 -8.84 -4.72
N VAL A 104 -11.47 -7.51 -4.77
CA VAL A 104 -10.34 -6.57 -4.90
C VAL A 104 -9.49 -6.55 -3.62
N PHE A 105 -10.12 -6.58 -2.44
CA PHE A 105 -9.47 -6.63 -1.14
C PHE A 105 -8.68 -7.94 -0.94
N ASP A 106 -9.27 -9.09 -1.25
CA ASP A 106 -8.57 -10.39 -1.31
C ASP A 106 -7.36 -10.34 -2.26
N MET A 107 -7.55 -9.81 -3.48
CA MET A 107 -6.47 -9.70 -4.45
C MET A 107 -5.36 -8.73 -4.00
N LEU A 108 -5.69 -7.63 -3.32
CA LEU A 108 -4.71 -6.70 -2.74
C LEU A 108 -3.90 -7.35 -1.60
N ASN A 109 -4.56 -8.08 -0.69
CA ASN A 109 -3.88 -8.72 0.44
C ASN A 109 -2.87 -9.79 0.01
N LYS A 110 -3.10 -10.47 -1.12
CA LYS A 110 -2.14 -11.42 -1.71
C LYS A 110 -0.79 -10.77 -2.05
N PHE A 111 -0.76 -9.48 -2.39
CA PHE A 111 0.51 -8.79 -2.60
C PHE A 111 1.27 -8.54 -1.29
N PHE A 112 0.58 -8.20 -0.20
CA PHE A 112 1.21 -8.05 1.11
C PHE A 112 1.81 -9.37 1.61
N THR A 113 1.08 -10.48 1.51
CA THR A 113 1.59 -11.80 1.90
C THR A 113 2.81 -12.20 1.07
N ASN A 114 2.80 -11.90 -0.23
CA ASN A 114 3.92 -12.15 -1.14
C ASN A 114 5.17 -11.28 -0.86
N GLN A 115 5.07 -10.26 0.01
CA GLN A 115 6.16 -9.35 0.38
C GLN A 115 6.48 -9.39 1.88
N GLN A 116 6.08 -10.47 2.58
CA GLN A 116 6.27 -10.68 4.03
C GLN A 116 5.72 -9.53 4.91
N MET A 117 4.77 -8.75 4.41
CA MET A 117 4.24 -7.56 5.10
C MET A 117 3.29 -7.93 6.24
N VAL A 118 3.37 -7.19 7.35
CA VAL A 118 2.42 -7.32 8.46
C VAL A 118 1.11 -6.64 8.05
N ILE A 119 0.05 -7.42 7.81
CA ILE A 119 -1.23 -6.89 7.34
C ILE A 119 -2.05 -6.34 8.52
N ALA A 120 -2.40 -5.05 8.44
CA ALA A 120 -3.33 -4.42 9.38
C ALA A 120 -4.78 -4.64 8.93
N SER A 121 -5.57 -5.29 9.78
CA SER A 121 -7.01 -5.44 9.61
C SER A 121 -7.79 -4.33 10.31
N SER A 122 -9.04 -4.11 9.89
CA SER A 122 -10.03 -3.33 10.63
C SER A 122 -11.03 -4.25 11.37
N CYS A 123 -12.09 -3.68 11.95
CA CYS A 123 -13.24 -4.40 12.51
C CYS A 123 -14.12 -5.10 11.45
N TYR A 124 -13.91 -4.79 10.16
CA TYR A 124 -14.50 -5.48 9.02
C TYR A 124 -13.51 -5.44 7.83
N TRP A 125 -13.93 -5.88 6.63
CA TRP A 125 -13.14 -5.64 5.41
C TRP A 125 -12.96 -4.13 5.19
N ASN A 126 -11.76 -3.72 4.76
CA ASN A 126 -11.34 -2.31 4.65
C ASN A 126 -11.97 -1.59 3.42
N ASN A 127 -13.31 -1.58 3.38
CA ASN A 127 -14.10 -1.14 2.26
C ASN A 127 -14.85 0.16 2.58
N GLY A 128 -15.19 0.93 1.55
CA GLY A 128 -16.07 2.10 1.63
C GLY A 128 -17.00 2.19 0.43
N ILE A 129 -18.20 2.72 0.63
CA ILE A 129 -19.28 2.82 -0.36
C ILE A 129 -19.36 4.25 -0.92
N GLY A 130 -19.15 4.40 -2.22
CA GLY A 130 -19.30 5.68 -2.92
C GLY A 130 -19.03 5.60 -4.42
N LEU A 131 -19.72 6.43 -5.21
CA LEU A 131 -19.58 6.51 -6.67
C LEU A 131 -18.88 7.80 -7.12
N LYS A 132 -19.38 8.95 -6.66
CA LYS A 132 -18.84 10.27 -6.96
C LYS A 132 -17.82 10.67 -5.88
N PRO A 133 -16.85 11.54 -6.19
CA PRO A 133 -15.98 12.15 -5.19
C PRO A 133 -16.81 12.81 -4.08
N GLY A 134 -16.58 12.42 -2.83
CA GLY A 134 -17.28 12.95 -1.67
C GLY A 134 -18.45 12.11 -1.16
N ASP A 135 -18.98 11.14 -1.94
CA ASP A 135 -20.06 10.24 -1.49
C ASP A 135 -19.71 9.52 -0.18
N ILE A 136 -18.43 9.22 0.02
CA ILE A 136 -17.92 8.48 1.19
C ILE A 136 -18.13 9.21 2.53
N ASN A 137 -18.36 10.53 2.51
CA ASN A 137 -18.66 11.30 3.72
C ASN A 137 -20.06 10.99 4.28
N SER A 138 -20.90 10.27 3.53
CA SER A 138 -22.18 9.72 3.98
C SER A 138 -22.11 8.23 4.34
N ASP A 139 -20.96 7.57 4.15
CA ASP A 139 -20.75 6.18 4.54
C ASP A 139 -20.24 6.09 5.98
N GLU A 140 -21.16 6.20 6.94
CA GLU A 140 -20.85 6.06 8.36
C GLU A 140 -20.13 4.75 8.71
N GLU A 141 -20.38 3.66 7.98
CA GLU A 141 -19.77 2.35 8.25
C GLU A 141 -18.33 2.32 7.74
N GLY A 142 -18.10 2.72 6.49
CA GLY A 142 -16.76 2.88 5.92
C GLY A 142 -15.89 3.86 6.72
N ILE A 143 -16.45 4.96 7.23
CA ILE A 143 -15.73 5.88 8.13
C ILE A 143 -15.33 5.19 9.45
N LYS A 144 -16.22 4.41 10.07
CA LYS A 144 -15.91 3.63 11.29
C LYS A 144 -14.83 2.58 11.02
N ILE A 145 -14.90 1.90 9.87
CA ILE A 145 -13.89 0.93 9.40
C ILE A 145 -12.53 1.59 9.17
N MET A 146 -12.45 2.76 8.52
CA MET A 146 -11.15 3.45 8.33
C MET A 146 -10.55 3.93 9.66
N LYS A 147 -11.38 4.41 10.60
CA LYS A 147 -10.91 4.83 11.93
C LYS A 147 -10.39 3.66 12.76
N ALA A 148 -11.02 2.49 12.68
CA ALA A 148 -10.52 1.27 13.30
C ALA A 148 -9.22 0.76 12.63
N LEU A 149 -9.12 0.85 11.30
CA LEU A 149 -7.90 0.51 10.56
C LEU A 149 -6.71 1.39 11.01
N GLY A 150 -6.89 2.71 11.09
CA GLY A 150 -5.82 3.64 11.50
C GLY A 150 -5.30 3.36 12.91
N LYS A 151 -6.19 3.04 13.86
CA LYS A 151 -5.80 2.68 15.23
C LYS A 151 -5.06 1.35 15.30
N ASN A 152 -5.47 0.37 14.50
CA ASN A 152 -4.78 -0.91 14.41
C ASN A 152 -3.40 -0.77 13.75
N MET A 153 -3.28 0.08 12.71
CA MET A 153 -1.99 0.42 12.10
C MET A 153 -1.08 1.16 13.08
N ALA A 154 -1.57 2.18 13.79
CA ALA A 154 -0.80 2.91 14.80
C ALA A 154 -0.29 1.98 15.90
N TYR A 155 -1.14 1.07 16.39
CA TYR A 155 -0.76 0.05 17.37
C TYR A 155 0.35 -0.87 16.85
N LEU A 156 0.23 -1.38 15.62
CA LEU A 156 1.23 -2.25 15.01
C LEU A 156 2.57 -1.53 14.78
N LEU A 157 2.55 -0.31 14.24
CA LEU A 157 3.76 0.50 14.04
C LEU A 157 4.48 0.79 15.36
N LYS A 158 3.74 1.24 16.39
CA LYS A 158 4.27 1.45 17.74
C LYS A 158 4.79 0.17 18.41
N LYS A 159 4.39 -1.01 17.94
CA LYS A 159 4.85 -2.32 18.45
C LYS A 159 6.07 -2.85 17.71
N LEU A 160 6.15 -2.63 16.40
CA LEU A 160 7.31 -3.03 15.60
C LEU A 160 8.51 -2.11 15.86
N ASN A 161 8.26 -0.82 16.10
CA ASN A 161 9.27 0.16 16.49
C ASN A 161 9.45 0.30 18.03
N ASP A 162 9.04 -0.71 18.82
CA ASP A 162 9.30 -0.74 20.27
C ASP A 162 10.80 -1.01 20.52
N PRO A 163 11.58 -0.11 21.14
CA PRO A 163 13.04 -0.28 21.28
C PRO A 163 13.46 -1.57 21.99
N ARG A 164 12.56 -2.15 22.81
CA ARG A 164 12.78 -3.37 23.59
C ARG A 164 12.75 -4.66 22.77
N THR A 165 12.37 -4.58 21.50
CA THR A 165 12.34 -5.70 20.53
C THR A 165 13.08 -5.37 19.25
N SER A 166 13.97 -4.37 19.28
CA SER A 166 14.75 -3.89 18.12
C SER A 166 15.81 -4.88 17.62
N ASP A 167 16.07 -5.94 18.38
CA ASP A 167 16.84 -7.13 18.01
C ASP A 167 16.04 -8.13 17.16
N ILE A 168 14.70 -8.13 17.28
CA ILE A 168 13.81 -9.06 16.58
C ILE A 168 13.55 -8.56 15.15
N LYS A 169 14.38 -9.00 14.21
CA LYS A 169 14.26 -8.65 12.79
C LYS A 169 13.36 -9.63 12.01
N PRO A 170 12.73 -9.18 10.90
CA PRO A 170 12.11 -10.08 9.94
C PRO A 170 13.13 -11.12 9.41
N PRO A 171 12.70 -12.36 9.13
CA PRO A 171 13.59 -13.38 8.59
C PRO A 171 14.03 -13.03 7.15
N GLU A 172 15.33 -13.03 6.92
CA GLU A 172 15.92 -12.83 5.60
C GLU A 172 15.56 -13.99 4.65
N PHE A 173 15.37 -13.68 3.37
CA PHE A 173 14.95 -14.65 2.36
C PHE A 173 16.11 -14.97 1.42
N GLU A 174 16.68 -16.17 1.53
CA GLU A 174 17.73 -16.63 0.61
C GLU A 174 17.17 -16.85 -0.80
N ILE A 175 17.86 -16.35 -1.82
CA ILE A 175 17.50 -16.51 -3.23
C ILE A 175 18.57 -17.39 -3.89
N ASP A 176 18.20 -18.60 -4.35
CA ASP A 176 19.12 -19.44 -5.15
C ASP A 176 19.44 -18.72 -6.47
N GLN A 177 20.73 -18.49 -6.71
CA GLN A 177 21.23 -17.77 -7.88
C GLN A 177 21.04 -18.54 -9.20
N LYS A 178 20.68 -19.83 -9.15
CA LYS A 178 20.34 -20.62 -10.34
C LYS A 178 19.06 -20.13 -11.02
N ASP A 179 18.00 -19.92 -10.23
CA ASP A 179 16.67 -19.51 -10.72
C ASP A 179 16.69 -18.16 -11.47
N GLN A 180 17.70 -17.33 -11.22
CA GLN A 180 17.87 -16.02 -11.86
C GLN A 180 18.45 -16.08 -13.27
N LYS A 181 19.14 -17.15 -13.67
CA LYS A 181 19.78 -17.21 -15.01
C LYS A 181 18.84 -17.65 -16.12
N GLU A 182 17.86 -18.50 -15.81
CA GLU A 182 16.93 -19.03 -16.80
C GLU A 182 15.85 -18.00 -17.15
N ARG A 183 15.35 -17.25 -16.15
CA ARG A 183 14.28 -16.24 -16.30
C ARG A 183 14.68 -14.93 -17.00
N VAL A 184 15.88 -14.83 -17.56
CA VAL A 184 16.41 -13.63 -18.23
C VAL A 184 16.68 -13.87 -19.73
N LEU A 185 16.37 -15.07 -20.22
CA LEU A 185 16.67 -15.53 -21.59
C LEU A 185 15.42 -15.93 -22.40
N GLU A 186 14.22 -15.63 -21.90
CA GLU A 186 12.92 -15.76 -22.59
C GLU A 186 12.18 -14.40 -22.69
#